data_AF-A0A6C0E1E2-F1
#
_entry.id   AF-A0A6C0E1E2-F1
#
_cell.length_a   1.000
_cell.length_b   1.000
_cell.length_c   1.000
_cell.angle_alpha   90.00
_cell.angle_beta   90.00
_cell.angle_gamma   90.00
#
_symmetry.space_group_name_H-M   'P 1'
#
loop_
_entity.id
_entity.type
_entity.pdbx_description
1 polymer ?
#
loop_
_entity_poly.entity_id
_entity_poly.type
_entity_poly.pdbx_seq_one_letter_code
_entity_poly.pdbx_strand_id
1 'polypeptide(L)'
;MEKTLWFTLYSDYRAGMNVYVYNRSSEDSENSEEENAPEDALDITFKLPKKNYRIFLINEYPSYNNEPIWYKDLPSKDECEKVYKKLFSQIHDCMPFKVTGYNSSYKEEGFYPKISEDIKLMSEIDIGTDIYGDGIYFLCVLDNEGNEIFTKLLSPLF
;
A
#
# COMPACT_ATOMS: atom_id res chain seq x y z
N MET A 1 2.21 17.11 -12.10
CA MET A 1 3.60 17.16 -11.61
C MET A 1 4.04 15.72 -11.44
N GLU A 2 5.22 15.38 -11.94
CA GLU A 2 5.86 14.09 -11.68
C GLU A 2 6.54 14.19 -10.31
N LYS A 3 6.36 13.18 -9.47
CA LYS A 3 6.97 13.11 -8.15
C LYS A 3 7.69 11.77 -8.01
N THR A 4 8.84 11.80 -7.34
CA THR A 4 9.54 10.59 -6.92
C THR A 4 9.23 10.38 -5.46
N LEU A 5 8.72 9.19 -5.13
CA LEU A 5 8.63 8.76 -3.73
C LEU A 5 9.68 7.71 -3.46
N TRP A 6 10.08 7.66 -2.21
CA TRP A 6 10.86 6.56 -1.67
C TRP A 6 9.97 5.70 -0.79
N PHE A 7 10.03 4.40 -1.03
CA PHE A 7 9.35 3.38 -0.25
C PHE A 7 10.40 2.60 0.51
N THR A 8 10.44 2.71 1.83
CA THR A 8 11.30 1.85 2.64
C THR A 8 10.47 0.78 3.32
N LEU A 9 10.87 -0.48 3.16
CA LEU A 9 10.34 -1.58 3.95
C LEU A 9 11.10 -1.65 5.25
N TYR A 10 10.37 -1.55 6.35
CA TYR A 10 10.93 -1.75 7.68
C TYR A 10 10.31 -2.99 8.31
N SER A 11 11.12 -4.01 8.57
CA SER A 11 10.72 -5.17 9.36
C SER A 11 11.08 -4.92 10.82
N ASP A 12 10.09 -4.64 11.67
CA ASP A 12 10.26 -4.65 13.12
C ASP A 12 9.79 -6.01 13.66
N TYR A 13 10.63 -6.71 14.41
CA TYR A 13 10.26 -7.98 15.05
C TYR A 13 9.09 -7.84 16.04
N ARG A 14 8.78 -6.63 16.52
CA ARG A 14 7.62 -6.32 17.37
C ARG A 14 6.40 -5.85 16.58
N ALA A 15 6.61 -5.01 15.56
CA ALA A 15 5.52 -4.37 14.84
C ALA A 15 5.11 -5.10 13.54
N GLY A 16 5.93 -6.03 13.05
CA GLY A 16 5.81 -6.66 11.74
C GLY A 16 6.45 -5.80 10.64
N MET A 17 6.16 -6.12 9.39
CA MET A 17 6.61 -5.34 8.24
C MET A 17 5.71 -4.13 7.99
N ASN A 18 6.34 -2.98 7.83
CA ASN A 18 5.71 -1.72 7.47
C ASN A 18 6.40 -1.12 6.25
N VAL A 19 5.67 -0.31 5.48
CA VAL A 19 6.23 0.49 4.40
C VAL A 19 6.10 1.95 4.78
N TYR A 20 7.21 2.68 4.72
CA TYR A 20 7.25 4.13 4.90
C TYR A 20 7.38 4.81 3.55
N VAL A 21 6.63 5.89 3.37
CA VAL A 21 6.57 6.64 2.13
C VAL A 21 7.14 8.04 2.34
N TYR A 22 8.17 8.40 1.58
CA TYR A 22 8.84 9.70 1.66
C TYR A 22 8.69 10.47 0.35
N ASN A 23 8.44 11.78 0.43
CA ASN A 23 8.20 12.65 -0.72
C ASN A 23 9.34 13.62 -0.95
N ARG A 24 10.00 13.54 -2.11
CA ARG A 24 11.03 14.51 -2.51
C ARG A 24 10.42 15.61 -3.36
N SER A 25 10.38 16.83 -2.82
CA SER A 25 10.10 18.02 -3.62
C SER A 25 11.39 18.46 -4.33
N SER A 26 11.30 18.89 -5.59
CA SER A 26 12.44 19.36 -6.38
C SER A 26 13.01 20.72 -5.91
N GLU A 27 12.43 21.34 -4.88
CA GLU A 27 12.82 22.66 -4.36
C GLU A 27 13.61 22.60 -3.04
N ASP A 28 13.77 21.41 -2.45
CA ASP A 28 14.50 21.21 -1.17
C ASP A 28 15.99 20.89 -1.36
N SER A 29 16.58 21.32 -2.49
CA SER A 29 17.90 20.88 -2.95
C SER A 29 19.11 21.49 -2.25
N GLU A 30 18.98 22.05 -1.05
CA GLU A 30 20.16 22.52 -0.30
C GLU A 30 20.20 22.10 1.18
N ASN A 31 19.22 21.36 1.74
CA ASN A 31 19.40 20.80 3.10
C ASN A 31 18.39 19.74 3.60
N SER A 32 17.51 19.16 2.78
CA SER A 32 16.47 18.25 3.29
C SER A 32 16.63 16.81 2.78
N GLU A 33 16.92 15.89 3.71
CA GLU A 33 16.59 14.45 3.65
C GLU A 33 17.31 13.54 2.64
N GLU A 34 18.27 14.01 1.85
CA GLU A 34 19.13 13.12 1.05
C GLU A 34 20.08 12.27 1.94
N GLU A 35 20.40 12.75 3.14
CA GLU A 35 21.22 12.02 4.13
C GLU A 35 20.43 11.02 5.01
N ASN A 36 19.10 10.96 4.90
CA ASN A 36 18.26 10.10 5.77
C ASN A 36 17.40 9.09 5.01
N ALA A 37 17.55 8.96 3.68
CA ALA A 37 16.98 7.81 2.99
C ALA A 37 17.61 6.53 3.57
N PRO A 38 16.80 5.60 4.12
CA PRO A 38 17.34 4.33 4.60
C PRO A 38 18.11 3.63 3.47
N GLU A 39 19.23 2.97 3.77
CA GLU A 39 20.07 2.29 2.76
C GLU A 39 19.27 1.28 1.90
N ASP A 40 18.15 0.77 2.43
CA ASP A 40 17.26 -0.19 1.79
C ASP A 40 15.98 0.45 1.18
N ALA A 41 15.96 1.76 0.98
CA ALA A 41 14.83 2.47 0.37
C ALA A 41 14.73 2.15 -1.14
N LEU A 42 13.50 1.94 -1.59
CA LEU A 42 13.15 1.70 -2.99
C LEU A 42 12.66 2.99 -3.63
N ASP A 43 13.31 3.38 -4.72
CA ASP A 43 12.88 4.52 -5.52
C ASP A 43 11.73 4.11 -6.43
N ILE A 44 10.55 4.73 -6.28
CA ILE A 44 9.45 4.55 -7.23
C ILE A 44 9.00 5.92 -7.72
N THR A 45 9.09 6.10 -9.04
CA THR A 45 8.67 7.35 -9.69
C THR A 45 7.27 7.20 -10.27
N PHE A 46 6.42 8.20 -10.04
CA PHE A 46 5.06 8.19 -10.56
C PHE A 46 4.55 9.61 -10.80
N LYS A 47 3.42 9.67 -11.49
CA LYS A 47 2.71 10.92 -11.74
C LYS A 47 1.61 11.09 -10.72
N LEU A 48 1.52 12.25 -10.07
CA LEU A 48 0.42 12.50 -9.14
C LEU A 48 -0.95 12.48 -9.85
N PRO A 49 -2.00 11.98 -9.18
CA PRO A 49 -3.36 12.11 -9.68
C PRO A 49 -3.74 13.60 -9.72
N LYS A 50 -4.43 14.04 -10.78
CA LYS A 50 -4.73 15.47 -10.95
C LYS A 50 -5.76 16.02 -9.96
N LYS A 51 -6.72 15.20 -9.51
CA LYS A 51 -7.88 15.64 -8.69
C LYS A 51 -8.37 14.58 -7.70
N ASN A 52 -7.65 13.48 -7.59
CA ASN A 52 -8.14 12.21 -7.04
C ASN A 52 -7.11 11.63 -6.07
N TYR A 53 -7.43 10.45 -5.54
CA TYR A 53 -6.49 9.58 -4.88
C TYR A 53 -5.87 8.61 -5.89
N ARG A 54 -4.65 8.17 -5.64
CA ARG A 54 -4.04 7.07 -6.40
C ARG A 54 -3.69 5.96 -5.44
N ILE A 55 -4.16 4.77 -5.76
CA ILE A 55 -3.77 3.54 -5.08
C ILE A 55 -2.69 2.84 -5.92
N PHE A 56 -1.66 2.34 -5.25
CA PHE A 56 -0.53 1.62 -5.83
C PHE A 56 -0.40 0.28 -5.16
N LEU A 57 -0.23 -0.77 -5.95
CA LEU A 57 0.18 -2.09 -5.51
C LEU A 57 1.67 -2.23 -5.74
N ILE A 58 2.41 -2.48 -4.67
CA ILE A 58 3.87 -2.52 -4.65
C ILE A 58 4.28 -3.84 -3.99
N ASN A 59 5.40 -4.42 -4.43
CA ASN A 59 6.01 -5.59 -3.81
C ASN A 59 7.27 -5.19 -3.04
N GLU A 60 7.65 -5.98 -2.04
CA GLU A 60 8.85 -5.77 -1.24
C GLU A 60 10.16 -5.76 -2.07
N TYR A 61 10.15 -6.48 -3.19
CA TYR A 61 11.16 -6.46 -4.23
C TYR A 61 10.53 -5.88 -5.50
N PRO A 62 10.56 -4.55 -5.69
CA PRO A 62 10.08 -3.97 -6.93
C PRO A 62 10.88 -4.59 -8.07
N SER A 63 10.17 -4.86 -9.17
CA SER A 63 10.79 -5.34 -10.40
C SER A 63 11.98 -4.46 -10.78
N TYR A 64 12.88 -4.97 -11.64
CA TYR A 64 14.06 -4.25 -12.16
C TYR A 64 13.79 -2.81 -12.67
N ASN A 65 12.52 -2.45 -12.92
CA ASN A 65 12.11 -1.15 -13.42
C ASN A 65 11.67 -0.15 -12.35
N ASN A 66 11.65 -0.51 -11.06
CA ASN A 66 11.28 0.43 -9.99
C ASN A 66 9.87 1.04 -10.18
N GLU A 67 8.95 0.23 -10.73
CA GLU A 67 7.57 0.61 -11.01
C GLU A 67 6.58 -0.16 -10.12
N PRO A 68 5.42 0.45 -9.77
CA PRO A 68 4.36 -0.28 -9.09
C PRO A 68 3.81 -1.38 -9.99
N ILE A 69 3.45 -2.52 -9.39
CA ILE A 69 2.81 -3.65 -10.11
C ILE A 69 1.52 -3.20 -10.76
N TRP A 70 0.76 -2.38 -10.04
CA TRP A 70 -0.52 -1.89 -10.49
C TRP A 70 -0.84 -0.56 -9.82
N TYR A 71 -1.59 0.31 -10.51
CA TYR A 71 -2.11 1.52 -9.91
C TYR A 71 -3.46 1.93 -10.51
N LYS A 72 -4.24 2.70 -9.75
CA LYS A 72 -5.51 3.26 -10.23
C LYS A 72 -5.85 4.58 -9.56
N ASP A 73 -6.40 5.50 -10.35
CA ASP A 73 -6.98 6.75 -9.84
C ASP A 73 -8.41 6.52 -9.35
N LEU A 74 -8.70 7.01 -8.14
CA LEU A 74 -9.99 6.83 -7.48
C LEU A 74 -10.49 8.15 -6.90
N PRO A 75 -11.80 8.42 -6.96
CA PRO A 75 -12.36 9.73 -6.63
C PRO A 75 -12.37 10.03 -5.11
N SER A 76 -12.26 9.00 -4.27
CA SER A 76 -12.32 9.16 -2.81
C SER A 76 -11.49 8.12 -2.07
N LYS A 77 -11.12 8.45 -0.82
CA LYS A 77 -10.51 7.51 0.13
C LYS A 77 -11.37 6.26 0.33
N ASP A 78 -12.69 6.41 0.39
CA ASP A 78 -13.61 5.28 0.58
C ASP A 78 -13.57 4.29 -0.59
N GLU A 79 -13.45 4.79 -1.82
CA GLU A 79 -13.28 3.93 -3.00
C GLU A 79 -11.90 3.24 -2.98
N CYS A 80 -10.84 3.91 -2.52
CA CYS A 80 -9.56 3.26 -2.27
C CYS A 80 -9.67 2.12 -1.25
N GLU A 81 -10.42 2.31 -0.17
CA GLU A 81 -10.64 1.25 0.82
C GLU A 81 -11.44 0.06 0.28
N LYS A 82 -12.44 0.31 -0.58
CA LYS A 82 -13.17 -0.77 -1.26
C LYS A 82 -12.27 -1.55 -2.20
N VAL A 83 -11.43 -0.86 -2.97
CA VAL A 83 -10.45 -1.50 -3.85
C VAL A 83 -9.46 -2.34 -3.05
N TYR A 84 -8.98 -1.84 -1.90
CA TYR A 84 -8.15 -2.63 -0.98
C TYR A 84 -8.85 -3.92 -0.53
N LYS A 85 -10.08 -3.80 -0.03
CA LYS A 85 -10.87 -4.96 0.42
C LYS A 85 -11.14 -5.95 -0.72
N LYS A 86 -11.42 -5.45 -1.93
CA LYS A 86 -11.62 -6.28 -3.12
C LYS A 86 -10.37 -7.06 -3.48
N LEU A 87 -9.22 -6.40 -3.58
CA LEU A 87 -7.93 -7.04 -3.86
C LEU A 87 -7.61 -8.10 -2.81
N PHE A 88 -7.75 -7.76 -1.52
CA PHE A 88 -7.50 -8.69 -0.43
C PHE A 88 -8.41 -9.93 -0.54
N SER A 89 -9.70 -9.73 -0.81
CA SER A 89 -10.65 -10.83 -0.97
C SER A 89 -10.42 -11.67 -2.23
N GLN A 90 -9.95 -11.06 -3.32
CA GLN A 90 -9.67 -11.77 -4.57
C GLN A 90 -8.45 -12.69 -4.42
N ILE A 91 -7.46 -12.27 -3.62
CA ILE A 91 -6.21 -13.03 -3.41
C ILE A 91 -6.40 -14.08 -2.30
N HIS A 92 -7.04 -13.72 -1.20
CA HIS A 92 -7.06 -14.53 0.04
C HIS A 92 -8.41 -15.16 0.37
N ASP A 93 -9.44 -14.97 -0.47
CA ASP A 93 -10.83 -15.43 -0.26
C ASP A 93 -11.42 -15.03 1.11
N CYS A 94 -10.99 -13.88 1.65
CA CYS A 94 -11.48 -13.35 2.92
C CYS A 94 -11.37 -11.81 2.98
N MET A 95 -12.00 -11.18 3.98
CA MET A 95 -11.82 -9.75 4.24
C MET A 95 -10.63 -9.50 5.15
N PRO A 96 -9.95 -8.34 5.05
CA PRO A 96 -8.86 -7.98 5.95
C PRO A 96 -9.20 -8.19 7.43
N PHE A 97 -8.24 -8.71 8.20
CA PHE A 97 -8.40 -8.99 9.63
C PHE A 97 -8.89 -7.76 10.39
N LYS A 98 -9.93 -7.95 11.19
CA LYS A 98 -10.50 -6.92 12.05
C LYS A 98 -10.11 -7.19 13.49
N VAL A 99 -9.25 -6.33 14.04
CA VAL A 99 -8.91 -6.35 15.46
C VAL A 99 -10.14 -5.94 16.28
N THR A 100 -10.44 -6.69 17.33
CA THR A 100 -11.57 -6.43 18.25
C THR A 100 -11.13 -6.01 19.65
N GLY A 101 -9.85 -6.21 20.00
CA GLY A 101 -9.27 -5.77 21.28
C GLY A 101 -8.84 -4.30 21.28
N TYR A 102 -8.97 -3.64 22.45
CA TYR A 102 -8.61 -2.23 22.68
C TYR A 102 -7.21 -2.03 23.29
N ASN A 103 -6.50 -3.11 23.58
CA ASN A 103 -5.24 -3.13 24.32
C ASN A 103 -4.06 -3.41 23.38
N SER A 104 -3.07 -2.51 23.42
CA SER A 104 -1.87 -2.45 22.57
C SER A 104 -0.92 -3.63 22.67
N SER A 105 -1.24 -4.65 23.47
CA SER A 105 -0.33 -5.73 23.86
C SER A 105 -0.54 -7.02 23.08
N TYR A 106 -1.69 -7.21 22.43
CA TYR A 106 -2.00 -8.45 21.71
C TYR A 106 -2.72 -8.12 20.40
N LYS A 107 -2.09 -8.43 19.27
CA LYS A 107 -2.75 -8.54 17.96
C LYS A 107 -3.68 -9.79 17.90
N GLU A 108 -3.89 -10.47 19.03
CA GLU A 108 -4.43 -11.84 19.08
C GLU A 108 -5.96 -11.91 19.14
N GLU A 109 -6.66 -10.82 19.46
CA GLU A 109 -8.13 -10.81 19.44
C GLU A 109 -8.67 -10.08 18.21
N GLY A 110 -9.16 -10.85 17.25
CA GLY A 110 -9.85 -10.36 16.06
C GLY A 110 -10.37 -11.51 15.21
N PHE A 111 -10.88 -11.18 14.04
CA PHE A 111 -11.39 -12.17 13.10
C PHE A 111 -11.30 -11.68 11.66
N TYR A 112 -11.30 -12.60 10.71
CA TYR A 112 -11.53 -12.32 9.30
C TYR A 112 -13.04 -12.22 9.04
N PRO A 113 -13.58 -11.02 8.72
CA PRO A 113 -14.98 -10.90 8.40
C PRO A 113 -15.33 -11.69 7.13
N LYS A 114 -16.60 -12.07 6.99
CA LYS A 114 -17.11 -12.55 5.70
C LYS A 114 -17.02 -11.45 4.66
N ILE A 115 -16.71 -11.82 3.42
CA ILE A 115 -16.74 -10.89 2.27
C ILE A 115 -18.15 -10.32 2.15
N SER A 116 -18.25 -9.00 2.22
CA SER A 116 -19.51 -8.28 2.11
C SER A 116 -20.03 -8.31 0.67
N GLU A 117 -21.35 -8.26 0.50
CA GLU A 117 -21.99 -8.40 -0.81
C GLU A 117 -21.59 -7.30 -1.80
N ASP A 118 -21.37 -6.07 -1.31
CA ASP A 118 -20.86 -4.97 -2.12
C ASP A 118 -19.49 -5.26 -2.74
N ILE A 119 -18.59 -5.91 -1.98
CA ILE A 119 -17.26 -6.31 -2.48
C ILE A 119 -17.35 -7.49 -3.45
N LYS A 120 -18.26 -8.44 -3.22
CA LYS A 120 -18.50 -9.55 -4.16
C LYS A 120 -19.00 -9.06 -5.51
N LEU A 121 -19.88 -8.06 -5.51
CA LEU A 121 -20.47 -7.48 -6.72
C LEU A 121 -19.48 -6.61 -7.53
N MET A 122 -18.35 -6.21 -6.94
CA MET A 122 -17.31 -5.50 -7.68
C MET A 122 -16.67 -6.41 -8.72
N SER A 123 -16.41 -5.86 -9.90
CA SER A 123 -15.57 -6.51 -10.92
C SER A 123 -14.21 -6.91 -10.35
N GLU A 124 -13.69 -8.04 -10.82
CA GLU A 124 -12.32 -8.44 -10.54
C GLU A 124 -11.34 -7.36 -10.99
N ILE A 125 -10.29 -7.19 -10.20
CA ILE A 125 -9.22 -6.26 -10.50
C ILE A 125 -8.12 -7.08 -11.15
N ASP A 126 -7.87 -6.81 -12.43
CA ASP A 126 -6.74 -7.38 -13.14
C ASP A 126 -5.45 -6.71 -12.65
N ILE A 127 -4.65 -7.48 -11.93
CA ILE A 127 -3.36 -7.11 -11.36
C ILE A 127 -2.20 -7.83 -12.06
N GLY A 128 -2.47 -8.45 -13.21
CA GLY A 128 -1.51 -9.29 -13.92
C GLY A 128 -1.29 -10.67 -13.28
N THR A 129 -0.51 -11.51 -13.96
CA THR A 129 -0.24 -12.91 -13.58
C THR A 129 0.77 -13.08 -12.44
N ASP A 130 1.30 -11.99 -11.88
CA ASP A 130 2.58 -12.04 -11.13
C ASP A 130 2.40 -11.92 -9.60
N ILE A 131 1.18 -12.05 -9.08
CA ILE A 131 0.91 -12.01 -7.62
C ILE A 131 0.82 -13.41 -7.01
N TYR A 132 1.58 -14.34 -7.57
CA TYR A 132 1.65 -15.72 -7.08
C TYR A 132 3.10 -16.02 -6.67
N GLY A 133 3.42 -15.81 -5.40
CA GLY A 133 4.73 -16.09 -4.82
C GLY A 133 4.79 -15.69 -3.34
N ASP A 134 5.91 -16.01 -2.67
CA ASP A 134 6.18 -15.70 -1.25
C ASP A 134 6.43 -14.20 -0.97
N GLY A 135 6.19 -13.34 -1.97
CA GLY A 135 6.47 -11.92 -1.90
C GLY A 135 5.48 -11.17 -1.02
N ILE A 136 5.97 -10.12 -0.37
CA ILE A 136 5.14 -9.27 0.48
C ILE A 136 4.64 -8.07 -0.33
N TYR A 137 3.32 -7.93 -0.39
CA TYR A 137 2.64 -6.91 -1.19
C TYR A 137 1.97 -5.86 -0.31
N PHE A 138 2.01 -4.61 -0.75
CA PHE A 138 1.46 -3.47 -0.05
C PHE A 138 0.59 -2.65 -0.98
N LEU A 139 -0.51 -2.13 -0.44
CA LEU A 139 -1.31 -1.10 -1.09
C LEU A 139 -1.05 0.24 -0.41
N CYS A 140 -0.44 1.16 -1.17
CA CYS A 140 -0.22 2.53 -0.75
C CYS A 140 -1.24 3.45 -1.44
N VAL A 141 -1.81 4.38 -0.70
CA VAL A 141 -2.74 5.39 -1.22
C VAL A 141 -2.18 6.78 -0.98
N LEU A 142 -2.11 7.56 -2.05
CA LEU A 142 -1.71 8.96 -2.01
C LEU A 142 -2.86 9.86 -2.44
N ASP A 143 -2.87 11.09 -1.95
CA ASP A 143 -3.69 12.15 -2.52
C ASP A 143 -3.02 12.83 -3.74
N ASN A 144 -3.67 13.89 -4.24
CA ASN A 144 -3.21 14.70 -5.36
C ASN A 144 -2.02 15.62 -5.05
N GLU A 145 -1.65 15.78 -3.78
CA GLU A 145 -0.48 16.51 -3.33
C GLU A 145 0.72 15.55 -3.11
N GLY A 146 0.44 14.25 -3.05
CA GLY A 146 1.42 13.19 -2.83
C GLY A 146 1.64 12.89 -1.36
N ASN A 147 0.68 13.24 -0.51
CA ASN A 147 0.69 12.84 0.89
C ASN A 147 0.14 11.41 1.01
N GLU A 148 0.75 10.61 1.88
CA GLU A 148 0.25 9.29 2.22
C GLU A 148 -1.07 9.39 2.99
N ILE A 149 -2.09 8.68 2.50
CA ILE A 149 -3.40 8.58 3.14
C ILE A 149 -3.49 7.29 3.97
N PHE A 150 -3.00 6.19 3.43
CA PHE A 150 -2.71 4.97 4.17
C PHE A 150 -1.83 4.03 3.36
N THR A 151 -1.13 3.16 4.09
CA THR A 151 -0.47 1.98 3.57
C THR A 151 -1.02 0.75 4.29
N LYS A 152 -1.37 -0.30 3.53
CA LYS A 152 -1.89 -1.55 4.07
C LYS A 152 -1.18 -2.75 3.47
N LEU A 153 -0.84 -3.71 4.33
CA LEU A 153 -0.32 -5.00 3.94
C LEU A 153 -1.40 -5.82 3.23
N LEU A 154 -1.06 -6.41 2.10
CA LEU A 154 -1.93 -7.31 1.32
C LEU A 154 -1.59 -8.78 1.64
N SER A 155 -1.38 -9.07 2.91
CA SER A 155 -1.10 -10.41 3.41
C SER A 155 -1.96 -10.68 4.66
N PRO A 156 -2.52 -11.89 4.79
CA PRO A 156 -3.19 -12.32 6.01
C PRO A 156 -2.20 -12.37 7.18
N LEU A 157 -2.68 -11.92 8.34
CA LEU A 157 -2.09 -12.24 9.64
C LEU A 157 -2.43 -13.70 9.94
N PHE A 158 -1.46 -14.60 9.78
CA PHE A 158 -1.54 -15.99 10.25
C PHE A 158 -0.71 -16.18 11.52
#